data_AF-A0A8I6ACR9-F1
#
_entry.id   AF-A0A8I6ACR9-F1
#
_cell.length_a   1.000
_cell.length_b   1.000
_cell.length_c   1.000
_cell.angle_alpha   90.00
_cell.angle_beta   90.00
_cell.angle_gamma   90.00
#
_symmetry.space_group_name_H-M   'P 1'
#
loop_
_entity.id
_entity.type
_entity.pdbx_description
1 polymer ?
#
loop_
_entity_poly.entity_id
_entity_poly.type
_entity_poly.pdbx_seq_one_letter_code
_entity_poly.pdbx_strand_id
1 'polypeptide(L)'
;MQLNRFFSGPGLFLLLFCSLCVEAEVKEVNAMVGSDVELRCVYPRRSHFSLDDLYVYWQIVDEAKTVVTYYLPSANESSTIHVSNSYKNRAHLSPDLMKEGDFSLHLQNVTPQDTQEFKCLVFRMSTVLGKALEEVVRLRVAANFSTPVISTSGSSDPGQERTFTCMSKNGYPEPNLYWINRTDNTLIDETLQNNTVYLNELGLYDVVSTLRIPWTPHVDVICCVENVALHQNITSISRAGEVQAGEAQAGEAQAGEAQAGEAQAGEAQAGEAQAGGAQAGEAQAGEAQAGKAQVSA
;
A
#
# COMPACT_ATOMS: atom_id res chain seq x y z
N MET A 1 -52.77 45.98 37.46
CA MET A 1 -53.10 44.62 37.96
C MET A 1 -53.63 43.81 36.78
N GLN A 2 -52.95 42.70 36.47
CA GLN A 2 -53.33 41.50 35.69
C GLN A 2 -54.23 41.62 34.45
N LEU A 3 -53.73 41.36 33.23
CA LEU A 3 -53.43 40.09 32.52
C LEU A 3 -54.63 39.35 31.88
N ASN A 4 -54.48 39.16 30.57
CA ASN A 4 -55.09 38.21 29.62
C ASN A 4 -56.57 38.34 29.23
N ARG A 5 -56.80 38.56 27.92
CA ARG A 5 -57.43 37.57 27.02
C ARG A 5 -57.10 37.82 25.52
N PHE A 6 -56.51 36.78 24.92
CA PHE A 6 -56.64 36.29 23.53
C PHE A 6 -56.45 37.26 22.36
N PHE A 7 -55.24 37.24 21.80
CA PHE A 7 -54.97 37.71 20.44
C PHE A 7 -55.45 36.68 19.40
N SER A 8 -56.03 37.25 18.35
CA SER A 8 -56.54 36.65 17.12
C SER A 8 -55.41 36.44 16.10
N GLY A 9 -55.50 35.37 15.29
CA GLY A 9 -54.81 35.27 13.99
C GLY A 9 -53.66 34.24 13.90
N PRO A 10 -53.49 33.58 12.74
CA PRO A 10 -53.02 32.20 12.63
C PRO A 10 -51.52 32.04 12.89
N GLY A 11 -51.22 30.99 13.68
CA GLY A 11 -49.88 30.58 14.04
C GLY A 11 -49.00 30.32 12.83
N LEU A 12 -47.94 31.14 12.75
CA LEU A 12 -46.57 30.80 12.42
C LEU A 12 -46.37 29.32 11.99
N PHE A 13 -46.70 29.03 10.73
CA PHE A 13 -46.40 27.74 10.12
C PHE A 13 -44.88 27.67 9.93
N LEU A 14 -44.28 26.62 10.50
CA LEU A 14 -42.87 26.28 10.41
C LEU A 14 -42.33 26.45 8.99
N LEU A 15 -41.34 27.33 8.83
CA LEU A 15 -40.34 27.23 7.78
C LEU A 15 -38.96 27.25 8.44
N LEU A 16 -38.70 26.19 9.23
CA LEU A 16 -37.36 25.64 9.37
C LEU A 16 -36.98 25.12 7.97
N PHE A 17 -36.53 26.02 7.09
CA PHE A 17 -35.66 25.63 6.00
C PHE A 17 -34.38 25.15 6.65
N CYS A 18 -34.39 23.86 6.99
CA CYS A 18 -33.19 23.11 7.28
C CYS A 18 -32.37 23.19 5.99
N SER A 19 -31.43 24.12 5.97
CA SER A 19 -30.37 24.17 4.97
C SER A 19 -29.62 22.85 5.10
N LEU A 20 -30.08 21.84 4.37
CA LEU A 20 -29.23 20.76 3.93
C LEU A 20 -28.18 21.44 3.05
N CYS A 21 -27.10 21.92 3.66
CA CYS A 21 -25.83 21.94 2.99
C CYS A 21 -25.59 20.46 2.64
N VAL A 22 -25.96 20.09 1.41
CA VAL A 22 -25.46 18.86 0.81
C VAL A 22 -23.96 19.10 0.72
N GLU A 23 -23.24 18.61 1.72
CA GLU A 23 -21.80 18.51 1.66
C GLU A 23 -21.51 17.66 0.43
N ALA A 24 -20.84 18.23 -0.57
CA ALA A 24 -20.53 17.52 -1.80
C ALA A 24 -19.81 16.21 -1.42
N GLU A 25 -20.30 15.08 -1.93
CA GLU A 25 -19.72 13.77 -1.63
C GLU A 25 -18.29 13.72 -2.18
N VAL A 26 -17.31 13.86 -1.29
CA VAL A 26 -15.90 13.76 -1.67
C VAL A 26 -15.57 12.29 -1.92
N LYS A 27 -15.28 11.94 -3.17
CA LYS A 27 -14.93 10.56 -3.54
C LYS A 27 -13.52 10.26 -3.07
N GLU A 28 -13.35 9.15 -2.36
CA GLU A 28 -12.04 8.71 -1.86
C GLU A 28 -11.47 7.61 -2.76
N VAL A 29 -10.20 7.76 -3.13
CA VAL A 29 -9.44 6.79 -3.93
C VAL A 29 -8.18 6.43 -3.16
N ASN A 30 -7.91 5.14 -3.01
CA ASN A 30 -6.70 4.62 -2.38
C ASN A 30 -5.70 4.17 -3.44
N ALA A 31 -4.43 4.51 -3.27
CA ALA A 31 -3.35 4.09 -4.16
C ALA A 31 -2.11 3.67 -3.38
N MET A 32 -1.35 2.74 -3.96
CA MET A 32 -0.05 2.34 -3.40
C MET A 32 1.06 3.25 -3.91
N VAL A 33 2.06 3.54 -3.07
CA VAL A 33 3.27 4.24 -3.53
C VAL A 33 3.90 3.48 -4.70
N GLY A 34 4.29 4.21 -5.75
CA GLY A 34 4.88 3.68 -6.97
C GLY A 34 3.89 3.11 -7.99
N SER A 35 2.59 3.00 -7.65
CA SER A 35 1.55 2.54 -8.58
C SER A 35 1.01 3.67 -9.46
N ASP A 36 0.24 3.29 -10.48
CA ASP A 36 -0.56 4.22 -11.29
C ASP A 36 -2.00 4.22 -10.78
N VAL A 37 -2.64 5.38 -10.76
CA VAL A 37 -4.02 5.56 -10.26
C VAL A 37 -4.85 6.42 -11.21
N GLU A 38 -6.14 6.08 -11.33
CA GLU A 38 -7.12 6.90 -12.02
C GLU A 38 -8.00 7.66 -11.02
N LEU A 39 -8.06 8.98 -11.12
CA LEU A 39 -9.00 9.80 -10.36
C LEU A 39 -10.21 10.09 -11.25
N ARG A 40 -11.31 9.41 -10.95
CA ARG A 40 -12.51 9.41 -11.79
C ARG A 40 -13.20 10.78 -11.85
N CYS A 41 -13.41 11.30 -13.05
CA CYS A 41 -14.23 12.48 -13.32
C CYS A 41 -15.03 12.29 -14.61
N VAL A 42 -16.27 11.80 -14.48
CA VAL A 42 -17.10 11.39 -15.63
C VAL A 42 -18.40 12.16 -15.63
N TYR A 43 -18.77 12.72 -16.79
CA TYR A 43 -20.03 13.42 -16.95
C TYR A 43 -21.21 12.44 -16.77
N PRO A 44 -22.20 12.77 -15.92
CA PRO A 44 -23.20 11.78 -15.49
C PRO A 44 -24.17 11.35 -16.59
N ARG A 45 -24.31 12.13 -17.67
CA ARG A 45 -25.20 11.81 -18.79
C ARG A 45 -24.37 11.38 -19.99
N ARG A 46 -24.82 10.37 -20.73
CA ARG A 46 -24.21 10.06 -22.04
C ARG A 46 -24.34 11.29 -22.94
N SER A 47 -23.20 11.81 -23.34
CA SER A 47 -23.08 12.99 -24.19
C SER A 47 -21.81 12.84 -25.02
N HIS A 48 -21.85 13.39 -26.22
CA HIS A 48 -20.65 13.52 -27.04
C HIS A 48 -20.11 14.94 -26.90
N PHE A 49 -18.81 15.05 -26.75
CA PHE A 49 -18.12 16.33 -26.61
C PHE A 49 -17.21 16.56 -27.81
N SER A 50 -17.19 17.79 -28.30
CA SER A 50 -16.15 18.25 -29.22
C SER A 50 -14.97 18.75 -28.40
N LEU A 51 -13.75 18.33 -28.76
CA LEU A 51 -12.54 18.82 -28.11
C LEU A 51 -12.38 20.34 -28.24
N ASP A 52 -12.87 20.93 -29.34
CA ASP A 52 -12.81 22.38 -29.54
C ASP A 52 -13.75 23.19 -28.63
N ASP A 53 -14.71 22.52 -27.99
CA ASP A 53 -15.68 23.13 -27.06
C ASP A 53 -15.24 22.99 -25.59
N LEU A 54 -14.19 22.23 -25.30
CA LEU A 54 -13.84 21.75 -23.96
C LEU A 54 -12.66 22.49 -23.33
N TYR A 55 -12.83 22.90 -22.09
CA TYR A 55 -11.76 23.41 -21.23
C TYR A 55 -11.73 22.57 -19.95
N VAL A 56 -10.67 21.80 -19.76
CA VAL A 56 -10.55 20.83 -18.65
C VAL A 56 -9.36 21.20 -17.78
N TYR A 57 -9.58 21.23 -16.47
CA TYR A 57 -8.53 21.48 -15.48
C TYR A 57 -8.61 20.46 -14.36
N TRP A 58 -7.46 19.90 -14.03
CA TRP A 58 -7.22 19.27 -12.74
C TRP A 58 -6.32 20.17 -11.93
N GLN A 59 -6.76 20.49 -10.73
CA GLN A 59 -6.01 21.32 -9.78
C GLN A 59 -6.07 20.73 -8.38
N ILE A 60 -5.08 21.05 -7.57
CA ILE A 60 -5.11 20.74 -6.15
C ILE A 60 -6.13 21.67 -5.48
N VAL A 61 -6.89 21.15 -4.52
CA VAL A 61 -7.71 21.95 -3.60
C VAL A 61 -6.78 22.56 -2.54
N ASP A 62 -5.92 23.49 -2.96
CA ASP A 62 -5.07 24.30 -2.09
C ASP A 62 -5.32 25.81 -2.32
N GLU A 63 -4.81 26.66 -1.43
CA GLU A 63 -4.94 28.12 -1.53
C GLU A 63 -4.27 28.68 -2.80
N ALA A 64 -3.29 27.97 -3.35
CA ALA A 64 -2.53 28.35 -4.54
C ALA A 64 -3.18 27.94 -5.87
N LYS A 65 -4.24 27.11 -5.83
CA LYS A 65 -4.89 26.51 -7.01
C LYS A 65 -3.87 25.87 -7.96
N THR A 66 -3.00 25.05 -7.41
CA THR A 66 -1.91 24.42 -8.15
C THR A 66 -2.46 23.56 -9.30
N VAL A 67 -2.09 23.88 -10.54
CA VAL A 67 -2.52 23.12 -11.72
C VAL A 67 -1.73 21.81 -11.83
N VAL A 68 -2.46 20.69 -11.85
CA VAL A 68 -1.94 19.32 -11.97
C VAL A 68 -1.81 18.94 -13.45
N THR A 69 -2.88 19.15 -14.22
CA THR A 69 -2.89 18.98 -15.67
C THR A 69 -4.09 19.71 -16.26
N TYR A 70 -4.09 19.96 -17.57
CA TYR A 70 -5.19 20.65 -18.23
C TYR A 70 -5.31 20.23 -19.70
N TYR A 71 -6.47 20.52 -20.28
CA TYR A 71 -6.71 20.49 -21.71
C TYR A 71 -7.38 21.80 -22.14
N LEU A 72 -6.82 22.42 -23.19
CA LEU A 72 -7.36 23.63 -23.80
C LEU A 72 -7.44 23.47 -25.33
N PRO A 73 -8.51 23.94 -25.97
CA PRO A 73 -8.61 23.95 -27.42
C PRO A 73 -7.53 24.84 -28.01
N SER A 74 -6.79 24.34 -29.00
CA SER A 74 -5.79 25.13 -29.74
C SER A 74 -4.74 25.82 -28.85
N ALA A 75 -4.36 25.22 -27.72
CA ALA A 75 -3.19 25.67 -26.97
C ALA A 75 -1.95 25.52 -27.87
N ASN A 76 -1.44 26.65 -28.36
CA ASN A 76 -0.05 26.71 -28.77
C ASN A 76 0.82 26.47 -27.53
N GLU A 77 2.06 26.00 -27.69
CA GLU A 77 3.02 25.81 -26.59
C GLU A 77 3.34 27.10 -25.79
N SER A 78 2.70 28.22 -26.13
CA SER A 78 2.77 29.52 -25.47
C SER A 78 1.66 29.74 -24.42
N SER A 79 0.91 28.71 -24.02
CA SER A 79 -0.03 28.82 -22.90
C SER A 79 0.73 29.06 -21.59
N THR A 80 0.54 30.24 -20.97
CA THR A 80 1.18 30.69 -19.72
C THR A 80 0.76 29.89 -18.47
N ILE A 81 0.08 28.75 -18.64
CA ILE A 81 -0.39 27.93 -17.52
C ILE A 81 0.77 27.11 -16.99
N HIS A 82 1.21 27.48 -15.79
CA HIS A 82 2.27 26.78 -15.10
C HIS A 82 1.73 25.50 -14.45
N VAL A 83 1.98 24.36 -15.08
CA VAL A 83 1.78 23.04 -14.46
C VAL A 83 2.85 22.85 -13.39
N SER A 84 2.44 22.38 -12.21
CA SER A 84 3.40 22.07 -11.15
C SER A 84 4.40 21.00 -11.60
N ASN A 85 5.68 21.24 -11.31
CA ASN A 85 6.77 20.32 -11.66
C ASN A 85 6.55 18.92 -11.07
N SER A 86 5.86 18.82 -9.93
CA SER A 86 5.55 17.52 -9.29
C SER A 86 4.63 16.64 -10.10
N TYR A 87 3.88 17.15 -11.08
CA TYR A 87 2.93 16.38 -11.90
C TYR A 87 3.32 16.31 -13.38
N LYS A 88 4.33 17.09 -13.77
CA LYS A 88 4.85 17.12 -15.12
C LYS A 88 5.28 15.71 -15.55
N ASN A 89 4.83 15.29 -16.73
CA ASN A 89 5.12 13.98 -17.34
C ASN A 89 4.52 12.74 -16.65
N ARG A 90 3.68 12.89 -15.63
CA ARG A 90 3.01 11.75 -14.98
C ARG A 90 1.50 11.92 -14.78
N ALA A 91 0.97 13.11 -15.02
CA ALA A 91 -0.46 13.43 -14.95
C ALA A 91 -1.05 13.61 -16.36
N HIS A 92 -1.93 12.71 -16.77
CA HIS A 92 -2.42 12.61 -18.15
C HIS A 92 -3.95 12.61 -18.23
N LEU A 93 -4.44 13.17 -19.34
CA LEU A 93 -5.84 13.10 -19.77
C LEU A 93 -5.89 12.37 -21.12
N SER A 94 -7.02 11.72 -21.43
CA SER A 94 -7.22 11.02 -22.70
C SER A 94 -8.19 11.79 -23.61
N PRO A 95 -7.73 12.40 -24.71
CA PRO A 95 -8.59 13.11 -25.64
C PRO A 95 -9.71 12.27 -26.25
N ASP A 96 -9.49 10.97 -26.43
CA ASP A 96 -10.51 10.08 -26.98
C ASP A 96 -11.61 9.79 -25.94
N LEU A 97 -11.24 9.57 -24.69
CA LEU A 97 -12.21 9.39 -23.60
C LEU A 97 -12.97 10.69 -23.28
N MET A 98 -12.32 11.85 -23.43
CA MET A 98 -12.97 13.16 -23.23
C MET A 98 -14.11 13.40 -24.23
N LYS A 99 -14.00 12.91 -25.48
CA LYS A 99 -15.09 12.96 -26.47
C LYS A 99 -16.33 12.18 -26.01
N GLU A 100 -16.14 11.18 -25.15
CA GLU A 100 -17.17 10.33 -24.57
C GLU A 100 -17.67 10.84 -23.20
N GLY A 101 -17.10 11.95 -22.70
CA GLY A 101 -17.47 12.58 -21.43
C GLY A 101 -16.70 12.07 -20.21
N ASP A 102 -15.58 11.38 -20.43
CA ASP A 102 -14.68 10.95 -19.38
C ASP A 102 -13.44 11.86 -19.33
N PHE A 103 -13.32 12.58 -18.22
CA PHE A 103 -12.28 13.57 -17.95
C PHE A 103 -11.36 13.12 -16.82
N SER A 104 -11.30 11.81 -16.56
CA SER A 104 -10.54 11.23 -15.46
C SER A 104 -9.04 11.50 -15.59
N LEU A 105 -8.39 11.73 -14.47
CA LEU A 105 -6.95 11.93 -14.39
C LEU A 105 -6.25 10.59 -14.26
N HIS A 106 -5.31 10.29 -15.15
CA HIS A 106 -4.37 9.19 -14.96
C HIS A 106 -3.07 9.73 -14.36
N LEU A 107 -2.79 9.35 -13.12
CA LEU A 107 -1.58 9.75 -12.39
C LEU A 107 -0.65 8.56 -12.25
N GLN A 108 0.56 8.68 -12.79
CA GLN A 108 1.58 7.63 -12.75
C GLN A 108 2.56 7.81 -11.59
N ASN A 109 3.14 6.70 -11.14
CA ASN A 109 4.19 6.67 -10.11
C ASN A 109 3.81 7.53 -8.88
N VAL A 110 2.75 7.12 -8.19
CA VAL A 110 2.19 7.82 -7.02
C VAL A 110 3.22 7.93 -5.90
N THR A 111 3.29 9.09 -5.27
CA THR A 111 4.20 9.40 -4.16
C THR A 111 3.40 9.78 -2.91
N PRO A 112 4.00 9.70 -1.70
CA PRO A 112 3.33 10.15 -0.47
C PRO A 112 2.79 11.59 -0.53
N GLN A 113 3.48 12.48 -1.27
CA GLN A 113 3.11 13.88 -1.44
C GLN A 113 1.83 14.09 -2.28
N ASP A 114 1.35 13.05 -2.96
CA ASP A 114 0.10 13.09 -3.72
C ASP A 114 -1.13 12.88 -2.83
N THR A 115 -0.95 12.63 -1.53
CA THR A 115 -2.05 12.53 -0.55
C THR A 115 -2.73 13.88 -0.38
N GLN A 116 -3.73 14.16 -1.20
CA GLN A 116 -4.41 15.44 -1.25
C GLN A 116 -5.78 15.32 -1.92
N GLU A 117 -6.56 16.39 -1.84
CA GLU A 117 -7.78 16.57 -2.63
C GLU A 117 -7.48 17.23 -3.97
N PHE A 118 -7.95 16.57 -5.02
CA PHE A 118 -7.89 17.02 -6.40
C PHE A 118 -9.27 17.48 -6.85
N LYS A 119 -9.32 18.54 -7.64
CA LYS A 119 -10.55 19.09 -8.21
C LYS A 119 -10.50 19.04 -9.72
N CYS A 120 -11.47 18.34 -10.30
CA CYS A 120 -11.76 18.32 -11.71
C CYS A 120 -12.73 19.46 -12.04
N LEU A 121 -12.40 20.27 -13.05
CA LEU A 121 -13.25 21.32 -13.58
C LEU A 121 -13.36 21.18 -15.09
N VAL A 122 -14.60 21.09 -15.59
CA VAL A 122 -14.89 21.03 -17.03
C VAL A 122 -15.80 22.19 -17.40
N PHE A 123 -15.39 23.00 -18.37
CA PHE A 123 -16.19 24.09 -18.91
C PHE A 123 -16.46 23.85 -20.40
N ARG A 124 -17.59 24.37 -20.87
CA ARG A 124 -17.98 24.34 -22.28
C ARG A 124 -18.16 25.73 -22.85
N MET A 125 -17.55 25.99 -24.00
CA MET A 125 -17.59 27.31 -24.64
C MET A 125 -18.99 27.66 -25.14
N SER A 126 -19.66 26.68 -25.78
CA SER A 126 -21.01 26.77 -26.35
C SER A 126 -22.09 27.15 -25.33
N THR A 127 -21.84 26.92 -24.05
CA THR A 127 -22.73 27.29 -22.94
C THR A 127 -22.26 28.54 -22.18
N VAL A 128 -21.57 29.48 -22.86
CA VAL A 128 -21.04 30.72 -22.26
C VAL A 128 -20.02 30.41 -21.14
N LEU A 129 -19.09 29.48 -21.37
CA LEU A 129 -18.16 28.96 -20.35
C LEU A 129 -18.86 28.50 -19.07
N GLY A 130 -20.10 28.03 -19.20
CA GLY A 130 -20.80 27.35 -18.13
C GLY A 130 -19.98 26.17 -17.62
N LYS A 131 -19.82 26.08 -16.30
CA LYS A 131 -19.20 24.93 -15.64
C LYS A 131 -20.08 23.72 -15.87
N ALA A 132 -19.59 22.78 -16.68
CA ALA A 132 -20.30 21.56 -17.04
C ALA A 132 -20.15 20.47 -15.97
N LEU A 133 -18.97 20.38 -15.33
CA LEU A 133 -18.68 19.41 -14.28
C LEU A 133 -17.71 20.02 -13.26
N GLU A 134 -17.97 19.78 -11.97
CA GLU A 134 -17.03 20.01 -10.87
C GLU A 134 -17.11 18.83 -9.90
N GLU A 135 -15.99 18.15 -9.73
CA GLU A 135 -15.88 16.97 -8.88
C GLU A 135 -14.61 17.08 -8.03
N VAL A 136 -14.70 16.69 -6.76
CA VAL A 136 -13.57 16.64 -5.83
C VAL A 136 -13.27 15.18 -5.48
N VAL A 137 -12.02 14.78 -5.67
CA VAL A 137 -11.52 13.43 -5.40
C VAL A 137 -10.38 13.53 -4.39
N ARG A 138 -10.50 12.83 -3.27
CA ARG A 138 -9.45 12.70 -2.25
C ARG A 138 -8.62 11.46 -2.55
N LEU A 139 -7.33 11.66 -2.85
CA LEU A 139 -6.38 10.57 -2.99
C LEU A 139 -5.73 10.28 -1.62
N ARG A 140 -5.81 9.02 -1.18
CA ARG A 140 -5.05 8.51 -0.04
C ARG A 140 -3.97 7.55 -0.54
N VAL A 141 -2.74 7.82 -0.14
CA VAL A 141 -1.59 7.00 -0.52
C VAL A 141 -1.16 6.13 0.65
N ALA A 142 -0.75 4.90 0.37
CA ALA A 142 -0.21 3.99 1.36
C ALA A 142 0.97 3.16 0.81
N ALA A 143 1.82 2.67 1.72
CA ALA A 143 2.91 1.75 1.42
C ALA A 143 3.02 0.68 2.51
N ASN A 144 3.29 -0.55 2.10
CA ASN A 144 3.52 -1.66 3.02
C ASN A 144 4.82 -1.45 3.78
N PHE A 145 4.78 -1.66 5.09
CA PHE A 145 5.98 -1.77 5.91
C PHE A 145 6.74 -3.06 5.57
N SER A 146 8.07 -3.06 5.67
CA SER A 146 8.84 -4.30 5.61
C SER A 146 8.49 -5.23 6.78
N THR A 147 8.62 -6.54 6.62
CA THR A 147 8.50 -7.48 7.74
C THR A 147 9.44 -7.06 8.89
N PRO A 148 8.93 -6.87 10.12
CA PRO A 148 9.76 -6.38 11.20
C PRO A 148 10.91 -7.32 11.53
N VAL A 149 12.08 -6.76 11.81
CA VAL A 149 13.27 -7.52 12.23
C VAL A 149 13.51 -7.23 13.70
N ILE A 150 13.56 -8.28 14.52
CA ILE A 150 13.80 -8.17 15.96
C ILE A 150 15.24 -8.58 16.25
N SER A 151 16.01 -7.68 16.84
CA SER A 151 17.30 -7.97 17.46
C SER A 151 17.16 -7.99 18.99
N THR A 152 17.98 -8.81 19.65
CA THR A 152 17.92 -9.01 21.10
C THR A 152 19.28 -8.71 21.71
N SER A 153 19.31 -7.94 22.78
CA SER A 153 20.51 -7.63 23.55
C SER A 153 20.24 -7.65 25.06
N GLY A 154 21.27 -7.93 25.86
CA GLY A 154 21.16 -8.07 27.31
C GLY A 154 21.53 -9.47 27.80
N SER A 155 21.42 -9.69 29.11
CA SER A 155 21.82 -10.96 29.72
C SER A 155 20.89 -12.12 29.34
N SER A 156 21.42 -13.33 29.43
CA SER A 156 20.65 -14.59 29.41
C SER A 156 20.43 -15.16 30.80
N ASP A 157 20.62 -14.34 31.83
CA ASP A 157 20.28 -14.68 33.20
C ASP A 157 18.78 -14.41 33.46
N PRO A 158 18.03 -15.38 33.99
CA PRO A 158 16.63 -15.18 34.35
C PRO A 158 16.45 -14.02 35.33
N GLY A 159 15.49 -13.14 35.06
CA GLY A 159 15.16 -11.99 35.91
C GLY A 159 15.99 -10.74 35.65
N GLN A 160 17.05 -10.82 34.83
CA GLN A 160 17.74 -9.61 34.35
C GLN A 160 17.00 -8.98 33.17
N GLU A 161 17.19 -7.68 32.99
CA GLU A 161 16.58 -6.94 31.88
C GLU A 161 17.16 -7.39 30.53
N ARG A 162 16.25 -7.63 29.59
CA ARG A 162 16.57 -7.86 28.19
C ARG A 162 15.89 -6.80 27.34
N THR A 163 16.63 -6.37 26.33
CA THR A 163 16.19 -5.36 25.37
C THR A 163 15.90 -6.03 24.04
N PHE A 164 14.67 -5.88 23.55
CA PHE A 164 14.26 -6.25 22.21
C PHE A 164 14.16 -4.99 21.36
N THR A 165 14.78 -4.99 20.18
CA THR A 165 14.70 -3.87 19.25
C THR A 165 14.08 -4.37 17.95
N CYS A 166 12.92 -3.82 17.63
CA CYS A 166 12.17 -4.09 16.41
C CYS A 166 12.39 -2.98 15.40
N MET A 167 12.72 -3.35 14.16
CA MET A 167 12.92 -2.41 13.06
C MET A 167 12.03 -2.78 11.87
N SER A 168 11.36 -1.79 11.29
CA SER A 168 10.65 -1.92 10.02
C SER A 168 10.81 -0.65 9.20
N LYS A 169 10.70 -0.74 7.87
CA LYS A 169 11.09 0.32 6.93
C LYS A 169 10.09 0.52 5.81
N ASN A 170 10.20 1.68 5.16
CA ASN A 170 9.55 2.03 3.91
C ASN A 170 8.01 1.93 3.90
N GLY A 171 7.35 2.14 5.02
CA GLY A 171 5.89 2.17 5.08
C GLY A 171 5.29 3.57 5.05
N TYR A 172 4.01 3.67 4.72
CA TYR A 172 3.26 4.93 4.73
C TYR A 172 1.76 4.64 4.89
N PRO A 173 0.99 5.45 5.64
CA PRO A 173 1.38 6.60 6.46
C PRO A 173 2.11 6.19 7.76
N GLU A 174 2.25 7.11 8.72
CA GLU A 174 2.81 6.83 10.05
C GLU A 174 2.07 5.65 10.71
N PRO A 175 2.76 4.63 11.23
CA PRO A 175 2.13 3.42 11.75
C PRO A 175 1.88 3.48 13.26
N ASN A 176 1.02 2.59 13.75
CA ASN A 176 0.98 2.26 15.18
C ASN A 176 2.00 1.15 15.48
N LEU A 177 2.72 1.30 16.61
CA LEU A 177 3.73 0.35 17.07
C LEU A 177 3.34 -0.18 18.43
N TYR A 178 3.34 -1.50 18.58
CA TYR A 178 3.04 -2.14 19.85
C TYR A 178 3.66 -3.53 19.95
N TRP A 179 3.81 -4.01 21.19
CA TRP A 179 4.31 -5.34 21.47
C TRP A 179 3.25 -6.21 22.12
N ILE A 180 3.23 -7.47 21.74
CA ILE A 180 2.36 -8.49 22.33
C ILE A 180 3.22 -9.53 23.04
N ASN A 181 2.83 -9.88 24.25
CA ASN A 181 3.36 -11.05 24.93
C ASN A 181 2.80 -12.31 24.26
N ARG A 182 3.67 -13.13 23.65
CA ARG A 182 3.23 -14.29 22.88
C ARG A 182 2.53 -15.34 23.75
N THR A 183 2.90 -15.44 25.03
CA THR A 183 2.45 -16.51 25.93
C THR A 183 0.97 -16.39 26.27
N ASP A 184 0.48 -15.16 26.48
CA ASP A 184 -0.90 -14.87 26.87
C ASP A 184 -1.65 -13.99 25.85
N ASN A 185 -0.98 -13.60 24.76
CA ASN A 185 -1.50 -12.73 23.72
C ASN A 185 -1.99 -11.37 24.24
N THR A 186 -1.38 -10.88 25.33
CA THR A 186 -1.71 -9.58 25.92
C THR A 186 -0.84 -8.47 25.36
N LEU A 187 -1.39 -7.25 25.32
CA LEU A 187 -0.65 -6.05 24.96
C LEU A 187 0.33 -5.70 26.08
N ILE A 188 1.59 -5.47 25.73
CA ILE A 188 2.60 -5.03 26.69
C ILE A 188 2.45 -3.53 26.93
N ASP A 189 2.61 -3.10 28.17
CA ASP A 189 2.51 -1.70 28.59
C ASP A 189 3.38 -0.78 27.72
N GLU A 190 2.79 0.31 27.22
CA GLU A 190 3.46 1.32 26.39
C GLU A 190 4.61 2.01 27.14
N THR A 191 4.56 2.08 28.47
CA THR A 191 5.61 2.70 29.29
C THR A 191 6.94 1.93 29.27
N LEU A 192 6.91 0.65 28.88
CA LEU A 192 8.09 -0.20 28.73
C LEU A 192 8.72 -0.10 27.33
N GLN A 193 8.07 0.65 26.44
CA GLN A 193 8.43 0.79 25.04
C GLN A 193 9.05 2.16 24.78
N ASN A 194 10.04 2.18 23.89
CA ASN A 194 10.62 3.41 23.35
C ASN A 194 10.54 3.35 21.82
N ASN A 195 9.59 4.10 21.28
CA ASN A 195 9.24 4.10 19.87
C ASN A 195 9.84 5.33 19.20
N THR A 196 10.55 5.12 18.10
CA THR A 196 11.08 6.18 17.23
C THR A 196 10.56 5.94 15.83
N VAL A 197 9.92 6.95 15.27
CA VAL A 197 9.41 6.97 13.89
C VAL A 197 10.08 8.13 13.18
N TYR A 198 10.68 7.89 12.03
CA TYR A 198 11.34 8.94 11.27
C TYR A 198 11.07 8.80 9.77
N LEU A 199 11.01 9.95 9.09
CA LEU A 199 10.80 10.05 7.65
C LEU A 199 12.14 9.91 6.92
N ASN A 200 12.20 9.00 5.96
CA ASN A 200 13.38 8.77 5.14
C ASN A 200 13.39 9.68 3.89
N GLU A 201 14.47 9.63 3.11
CA GLU A 201 14.65 10.48 1.91
C GLU A 201 13.59 10.25 0.82
N LEU A 202 12.90 9.10 0.84
CA LEU A 202 11.82 8.76 -0.09
C LEU A 202 10.46 9.32 0.36
N GLY A 203 10.39 9.97 1.53
CA GLY A 203 9.13 10.39 2.14
C GLY A 203 8.33 9.24 2.75
N LEU A 204 8.99 8.12 3.05
CA LEU A 204 8.39 6.95 3.72
C LEU A 204 8.86 6.87 5.17
N TYR A 205 8.11 6.18 6.01
CA TYR A 205 8.41 5.98 7.41
C TYR A 205 9.25 4.73 7.65
N ASP A 206 10.33 4.93 8.40
CA ASP A 206 11.08 3.88 9.05
C ASP A 206 10.81 3.95 10.56
N VAL A 207 10.75 2.78 11.20
CA VAL A 207 10.38 2.65 12.60
C VAL A 207 11.37 1.80 13.35
N VAL A 208 11.66 2.24 14.58
CA VAL A 208 12.45 1.50 15.55
C VAL A 208 11.71 1.53 16.88
N SER A 209 11.35 0.36 17.39
CA SER A 209 10.73 0.21 18.71
C SER A 209 11.63 -0.62 19.61
N THR A 210 11.91 -0.13 20.82
CA THR A 210 12.72 -0.82 21.81
C THR A 210 11.87 -1.17 23.02
N LEU A 211 11.83 -2.46 23.37
CA LEU A 211 11.12 -2.98 24.55
C LEU A 211 12.13 -3.47 25.58
N ARG A 212 12.00 -3.04 26.83
CA ARG A 212 12.83 -3.52 27.95
C ARG A 212 11.98 -4.22 28.99
N ILE A 213 12.20 -5.52 29.17
CA ILE A 213 11.47 -6.35 30.13
C ILE A 213 12.40 -7.32 30.86
N PRO A 214 12.05 -7.74 32.10
CA PRO A 214 12.74 -8.84 32.76
C PRO A 214 12.62 -10.12 31.93
N TRP A 215 13.76 -10.74 31.61
CA TRP A 215 13.75 -11.92 30.74
C TRP A 215 13.53 -13.22 31.50
N THR A 216 12.75 -14.12 30.88
CA THR A 216 12.69 -15.52 31.27
C THR A 216 12.75 -16.42 30.04
N PRO A 217 13.18 -17.69 30.15
CA PRO A 217 13.34 -18.60 29.01
C PRO A 217 12.08 -18.87 28.19
N HIS A 218 10.91 -18.54 28.72
CA HIS A 218 9.60 -18.80 28.10
C HIS A 218 8.92 -17.53 27.59
N VAL A 219 9.57 -16.37 27.69
CA VAL A 219 9.02 -15.10 27.22
C VAL A 219 9.50 -14.86 25.79
N ASP A 220 8.58 -15.09 24.86
CA ASP A 220 8.67 -14.61 23.49
C ASP A 220 7.77 -13.38 23.34
N VAL A 221 8.24 -12.41 22.58
CA VAL A 221 7.50 -11.19 22.27
C VAL A 221 7.23 -11.09 20.78
N ILE A 222 6.11 -10.47 20.43
CA ILE A 222 5.73 -10.17 19.05
C ILE A 222 5.78 -8.66 18.88
N CYS A 223 6.59 -8.17 17.95
CA CYS A 223 6.52 -6.80 17.50
C CYS A 223 5.43 -6.68 16.44
N CYS A 224 4.55 -5.68 16.57
CA CYS A 224 3.50 -5.39 15.61
C CYS A 224 3.66 -3.98 15.05
N VAL A 225 3.62 -3.88 13.72
CA VAL A 225 3.58 -2.63 12.97
C VAL A 225 2.25 -2.58 12.24
N GLU A 226 1.34 -1.71 12.66
CA GLU A 226 0.02 -1.57 12.08
C GLU A 226 -0.01 -0.39 11.09
N ASN A 227 -0.40 -0.71 9.86
CA ASN A 227 -0.78 0.27 8.86
C ASN A 227 -2.31 0.40 8.82
N VAL A 228 -2.82 1.44 9.49
CA VAL A 228 -4.26 1.72 9.58
C VAL A 228 -4.89 1.97 8.21
N ALA A 229 -4.18 2.64 7.30
CA ALA A 229 -4.68 2.96 5.97
C ALA A 229 -4.89 1.71 5.09
N LEU A 230 -4.11 0.65 5.34
CA LEU A 230 -4.21 -0.63 4.63
C LEU A 230 -4.99 -1.68 5.40
N HIS A 231 -5.45 -1.38 6.62
CA HIS A 231 -6.03 -2.35 7.54
C HIS A 231 -5.14 -3.60 7.71
N GLN A 232 -3.82 -3.39 7.82
CA GLN A 232 -2.82 -4.45 7.87
C GLN A 232 -1.95 -4.33 9.11
N ASN A 233 -1.71 -5.46 9.77
CA ASN A 233 -0.67 -5.60 10.79
C ASN A 233 0.45 -6.52 10.28
N ILE A 234 1.68 -6.04 10.35
CA ILE A 234 2.85 -6.84 10.00
C ILE A 234 3.61 -7.13 11.28
N THR A 235 3.87 -8.40 11.54
CA THR A 235 4.38 -8.87 12.82
C THR A 235 5.65 -9.68 12.68
N SER A 236 6.42 -9.75 13.75
CA SER A 236 7.61 -10.60 13.85
C SER A 236 7.78 -11.09 15.28
N ILE A 237 8.36 -12.27 15.45
CA ILE A 237 8.53 -12.94 16.74
C ILE A 237 10.01 -12.91 17.14
N SER A 238 10.31 -12.59 18.39
CA SER A 238 11.66 -12.70 18.93
C SER A 238 12.08 -14.18 18.96
N ARG A 239 13.07 -14.59 18.16
CA ARG A 239 13.61 -15.96 18.24
C ARG A 239 14.49 -16.10 19.49
N ALA A 240 14.19 -17.06 20.35
CA ALA A 240 15.07 -17.47 21.43
C ALA A 240 16.22 -18.34 20.88
N GLY A 241 17.43 -17.77 20.74
CA GLY A 241 18.68 -18.54 20.75
C GLY A 241 18.93 -19.58 19.65
N GLU A 242 18.54 -19.34 18.39
CA GLU A 242 19.10 -20.11 17.28
C GLU A 242 20.43 -19.50 16.83
N VAL A 243 21.53 -20.15 17.22
CA VAL A 243 22.83 -19.97 16.59
C VAL A 243 22.65 -20.38 15.13
N GLN A 244 22.78 -19.44 14.19
CA GLN A 244 22.78 -19.75 12.77
C GLN A 244 23.98 -20.65 12.46
N ALA A 245 23.75 -21.97 12.41
CA ALA A 245 24.57 -22.84 11.59
C ALA A 245 24.31 -22.40 10.14
N GLY A 246 25.30 -21.79 9.50
CA GLY A 246 25.19 -21.35 8.12
C GLY A 246 24.75 -22.53 7.24
N GLU A 247 23.62 -22.37 6.56
CA GLU A 247 23.25 -23.26 5.47
C GLU A 247 24.33 -23.14 4.39
N ALA A 248 25.22 -24.12 4.32
CA ALA A 248 26.07 -24.32 3.17
C ALA A 248 25.13 -24.64 2.00
N GLN A 249 25.02 -23.70 1.05
CA GLN A 249 24.32 -23.92 -0.20
C GLN A 249 25.03 -25.04 -0.97
N ALA A 250 24.45 -26.24 -0.94
CA ALA A 250 24.78 -27.28 -1.90
C ALA A 250 24.21 -26.85 -3.25
N GLY A 251 25.08 -26.58 -4.23
CA GLY A 251 24.66 -26.25 -5.59
C GLY A 251 23.86 -27.41 -6.19
N GLU A 252 22.65 -27.11 -6.69
CA GLU A 252 21.84 -28.05 -7.45
C GLU A 252 22.58 -28.46 -8.73
N ALA A 253 22.94 -29.73 -8.84
CA ALA A 253 23.36 -30.33 -10.09
C ALA A 253 22.11 -30.53 -10.98
N GLN A 254 22.08 -29.87 -12.15
CA GLN A 254 21.02 -30.06 -13.13
C GLN A 254 21.08 -31.47 -13.71
N ALA A 255 20.07 -32.29 -13.43
CA ALA A 255 19.83 -33.55 -14.15
C ALA A 255 19.13 -33.23 -15.47
N GLY A 256 19.75 -33.60 -16.60
CA GLY A 256 19.15 -33.45 -17.92
C GLY A 256 17.98 -34.41 -18.12
N GLU A 257 16.85 -33.92 -18.64
CA GLU A 257 15.70 -34.72 -19.02
C GLU A 257 16.06 -35.67 -20.18
N ALA A 258 15.89 -36.97 -19.96
CA ALA A 258 15.93 -37.97 -21.03
C ALA A 258 14.54 -38.05 -21.67
N GLN A 259 14.44 -37.76 -22.97
CA GLN A 259 13.21 -37.93 -23.74
C GLN A 259 12.91 -39.42 -23.95
N ALA A 260 11.76 -39.89 -23.46
CA ALA A 260 11.22 -41.20 -23.78
C ALA A 260 10.43 -41.12 -25.10
N GLY A 261 10.82 -41.90 -26.11
CA GLY A 261 10.10 -42.01 -27.38
C GLY A 261 8.82 -42.85 -27.25
N GLU A 262 7.72 -42.38 -27.84
CA GLU A 262 6.47 -43.12 -27.96
C GLU A 262 6.64 -44.35 -28.87
N ALA A 263 6.37 -45.54 -28.34
CA ALA A 263 6.25 -46.77 -29.12
C ALA A 263 4.78 -47.04 -29.46
N GLN A 264 4.47 -47.15 -30.75
CA GLN A 264 3.14 -47.53 -31.24
C GLN A 264 2.89 -49.03 -30.99
N ALA A 265 1.75 -49.35 -30.36
CA ALA A 265 1.28 -50.71 -30.14
C ALA A 265 0.70 -51.31 -31.44
N GLY A 266 1.27 -52.44 -31.89
CA GLY A 266 0.67 -53.34 -32.87
C GLY A 266 0.22 -54.64 -32.21
N GLU A 267 -0.96 -55.15 -32.58
CA GLU A 267 -1.58 -56.32 -31.96
C GLU A 267 -0.92 -57.67 -32.32
N ALA A 268 -0.61 -58.40 -31.25
CA ALA A 268 -0.68 -59.85 -31.00
C ALA A 268 0.19 -60.84 -31.81
N GLN A 269 1.00 -61.61 -31.07
CA GLN A 269 0.81 -63.06 -30.90
C GLN A 269 1.52 -63.58 -29.63
N ALA A 270 0.87 -64.50 -28.93
CA ALA A 270 1.31 -65.06 -27.66
C ALA A 270 2.50 -66.03 -27.82
N GLY A 271 3.57 -65.76 -27.08
CA GLY A 271 4.69 -66.67 -26.85
C GLY A 271 5.37 -66.30 -25.54
N GLU A 272 5.53 -67.28 -24.64
CA GLU A 272 6.20 -67.12 -23.35
C GLU A 272 7.68 -66.72 -23.55
N ALA A 273 8.12 -65.65 -22.89
CA ALA A 273 9.53 -65.30 -22.76
C ALA A 273 9.83 -64.66 -21.39
N GLN A 274 10.99 -65.03 -20.86
CA GLN A 274 11.43 -64.95 -19.47
C GLN A 274 11.73 -63.53 -18.96
N ALA A 275 11.59 -63.34 -17.65
CA ALA A 275 11.95 -62.13 -16.93
C ALA A 275 13.47 -61.89 -16.95
N GLY A 276 13.91 -60.81 -17.62
CA GLY A 276 15.26 -60.26 -17.51
C GLY A 276 15.32 -59.19 -16.42
N GLY A 277 16.18 -59.37 -15.43
CA GLY A 277 16.35 -58.42 -14.32
C GLY A 277 17.02 -57.12 -14.73
N ALA A 278 16.55 -56.00 -14.17
CA ALA A 278 17.22 -54.70 -14.28
C ALA A 278 18.31 -54.56 -13.20
N GLN A 279 19.52 -54.15 -13.58
CA GLN A 279 20.58 -53.78 -12.66
C GLN A 279 20.43 -52.32 -12.23
N ALA A 280 20.39 -52.07 -10.93
CA ALA A 280 20.54 -50.74 -10.34
C ALA A 280 22.04 -50.44 -10.14
N GLY A 281 22.51 -49.28 -10.61
CA GLY A 281 23.86 -48.79 -10.34
C GLY A 281 23.92 -48.06 -8.99
N GLU A 282 24.92 -48.39 -8.16
CA GLU A 282 25.20 -47.71 -6.89
C GLU A 282 25.79 -46.30 -7.11
N ALA A 283 25.31 -45.31 -6.37
CA ALA A 283 25.94 -44.01 -6.25
C ALA A 283 26.83 -43.96 -4.99
N GLN A 284 28.08 -43.56 -5.13
CA GLN A 284 29.02 -43.39 -4.02
C GLN A 284 28.79 -42.05 -3.29
N ALA A 285 28.69 -42.10 -1.96
CA ALA A 285 28.69 -40.92 -1.09
C ALA A 285 30.13 -40.58 -0.65
N GLY A 286 30.55 -39.32 -0.82
CA GLY A 286 31.83 -38.81 -0.32
C GLY A 286 31.74 -38.33 1.14
N GLU A 287 32.75 -38.68 1.96
CA GLU A 287 32.85 -38.26 3.37
C GLU A 287 33.19 -36.77 3.52
N ALA A 288 32.51 -36.09 4.44
CA ALA A 288 32.84 -34.73 4.87
C ALA A 288 33.74 -34.75 6.14
N GLN A 289 34.88 -34.05 6.09
CA GLN A 289 35.79 -33.91 7.23
C GLN A 289 35.33 -32.81 8.21
N ALA A 290 35.28 -33.13 9.50
CA ALA A 290 35.01 -32.19 10.59
C ALA A 290 36.29 -31.48 11.05
N GLY A 291 36.33 -30.14 10.94
CA GLY A 291 37.40 -29.31 11.50
C GLY A 291 37.24 -29.10 13.01
N LYS A 292 38.32 -29.32 13.79
CA LYS A 292 38.35 -29.07 15.23
C LYS A 292 38.48 -27.57 15.53
N ALA A 293 37.63 -27.05 16.42
CA ALA A 293 37.78 -25.72 17.01
C ALA A 293 38.87 -25.73 18.09
N GLN A 294 39.80 -24.78 18.02
CA GLN A 294 40.79 -24.53 19.08
C GLN A 294 40.17 -23.65 20.17
N VAL A 295 40.41 -24.03 21.43
CA VAL A 295 40.13 -23.21 22.61
C VAL A 295 41.42 -22.49 22.99
N SER A 296 41.43 -21.16 22.94
CA SER A 296 42.47 -20.34 23.56
C SER A 296 42.10 -20.07 25.02
N ALA A 297 43.03 -20.43 25.92
CA ALA A 297 43.00 -20.14 27.34
C ALA A 297 43.15 -18.65 27.65
#